data_AF-A0A352X089-F1
#
_entry.id   AF-A0A352X089-F1
#
_cell.length_a   1.000
_cell.length_b   1.000
_cell.length_c   1.000
_cell.angle_alpha   90.00
_cell.angle_beta   90.00
_cell.angle_gamma   90.00
#
_symmetry.space_group_name_H-M   'P 1'
#
loop_
_entity.id
_entity.type
_entity.pdbx_description
1 polymer ?
#
loop_
_entity_poly.entity_id
_entity_poly.type
_entity_poly.pdbx_seq_one_letter_code
_entity_poly.pdbx_strand_id
1 'polypeptide(L)' 'SSDILLELPTKFLCRGDCQGLCQKCGHNLNLGDCGCDQREIDPRLEALKALLE' A
#
# COMPACT_ATOMS: atom_id res chain seq x y z
N SER A 1 28.98 -8.11 17.22
CA SER A 1 27.96 -9.15 17.02
C SER A 1 26.69 -8.46 16.60
N SER A 2 26.21 -8.74 15.39
CA SER A 2 24.89 -8.29 14.92
C SER A 2 23.86 -9.29 15.41
N ASP A 3 23.08 -8.91 16.40
CA ASP A 3 22.01 -9.75 16.94
C ASP A 3 20.89 -9.88 15.90
N ILE A 4 20.63 -11.11 15.46
CA ILE A 4 19.48 -11.45 14.61
C ILE A 4 18.31 -11.69 15.57
N LEU A 5 17.29 -10.84 15.51
CA LEU A 5 16.07 -10.98 16.30
C LEU A 5 15.23 -12.14 15.73
N LEU A 6 15.40 -13.33 16.30
CA LEU A 6 14.71 -14.56 15.87
C LEU A 6 13.22 -14.62 16.26
N GLU A 7 12.77 -13.74 17.16
CA GLU A 7 11.40 -13.73 17.70
C GLU A 7 10.48 -12.67 17.08
N LEU A 8 10.91 -11.99 16.00
CA LEU A 8 10.02 -11.04 15.35
C LEU A 8 8.83 -11.76 14.69
N PRO A 9 7.62 -11.18 14.77
CA PRO A 9 6.49 -11.72 14.04
C PRO A 9 6.80 -11.72 12.55
N THR A 10 6.50 -12.82 11.88
CA THR A 10 6.76 -12.99 10.43
C THR A 10 5.98 -12.01 9.57
N LYS A 11 4.91 -11.43 10.11
CA LYS A 11 4.11 -10.40 9.47
C LYS A 11 3.45 -9.48 10.49
N PHE A 12 3.59 -8.18 10.28
CA PHE A 12 2.81 -7.18 10.99
C PHE A 12 1.49 -6.98 10.24
N LEU A 13 0.40 -7.50 10.80
CA LEU A 13 -0.94 -7.38 10.23
C LEU A 13 -1.58 -6.06 10.63
N CYS A 14 -2.20 -5.40 9.67
CA CYS A 14 -3.12 -4.31 9.96
C CYS A 14 -4.42 -4.86 10.57
N ARG A 15 -5.14 -4.02 11.33
CA ARG A 15 -6.55 -4.29 11.66
C ARG A 15 -7.39 -4.36 10.37
N GLY A 16 -8.53 -5.04 10.43
CA GLY A 16 -9.38 -5.28 9.26
C GLY A 16 -9.96 -4.02 8.61
N ASP A 17 -10.01 -2.91 9.35
CA ASP A 17 -10.52 -1.60 8.93
C ASP A 17 -9.41 -0.61 8.54
N CYS A 18 -8.14 -1.03 8.53
CA CYS A 18 -7.03 -0.15 8.24
C CYS A 18 -7.06 0.29 6.76
N GLN A 19 -7.13 1.59 6.54
CA GLN A 19 -7.14 2.18 5.20
C GLN A 19 -5.74 2.18 4.55
N GLY A 20 -4.69 1.87 5.31
CA GLY A 20 -3.32 1.76 4.82
C GLY A 20 -2.64 3.11 4.54
N LEU A 21 -1.57 3.04 3.75
CA LEU A 21 -0.80 4.21 3.32
C LEU A 21 -1.06 4.51 1.84
N CYS A 22 -1.00 5.78 1.47
CA CYS A 22 -1.02 6.17 0.06
C CYS A 22 0.21 5.59 -0.67
N GLN A 23 -0.01 4.87 -1.76
CA GLN A 23 1.06 4.26 -2.56
C GLN A 23 1.94 5.28 -3.28
N LYS A 24 1.48 6.54 -3.40
CA LYS A 24 2.22 7.63 -4.06
C LYS A 24 3.06 8.46 -3.09
N CYS A 25 2.48 8.85 -1.95
CA CYS A 25 3.11 9.80 -1.02
C CYS A 25 3.35 9.24 0.39
N GLY A 26 2.87 8.04 0.71
CA GLY A 26 3.01 7.43 2.03
C GLY A 26 2.12 8.01 3.12
N HIS A 27 1.20 8.94 2.80
CA HIS A 27 0.26 9.49 3.78
C HIS A 27 -0.58 8.38 4.43
N ASN A 28 -0.78 8.47 5.75
CA ASN A 28 -1.64 7.55 6.48
C ASN A 28 -3.10 7.87 6.19
N LEU A 29 -3.76 7.04 5.37
CA LEU A 29 -5.14 7.26 4.93
C LEU A 29 -6.15 7.21 6.08
N ASN A 30 -5.77 6.62 7.22
CA ASN A 30 -6.58 6.64 8.44
C ASN A 30 -6.70 8.05 9.07
N LEU A 31 -5.85 9.01 8.65
CA LEU A 31 -5.93 10.41 9.08
C LEU A 31 -6.73 11.29 8.10
N GLY A 32 -7.11 10.74 6.94
CA GLY A 32 -7.82 11.46 5.90
C GLY A 32 -7.26 11.21 4.50
N ASP A 33 -7.93 11.80 3.53
CA ASP A 33 -7.47 11.77 2.14
C ASP A 33 -6.24 12.67 1.93
N CYS A 34 -5.34 12.23 1.05
CA CYS A 34 -4.12 12.99 0.71
C CYS A 34 -4.25 13.76 -0.61
N GLY A 35 -5.36 13.62 -1.35
CA GLY A 35 -5.58 14.27 -2.64
C GLY A 35 -4.74 13.71 -3.79
N CYS A 36 -3.99 12.62 -3.60
CA CYS A 36 -3.28 11.96 -4.69
C CYS A 36 -4.27 11.31 -5.66
N ASP A 37 -4.06 11.50 -6.97
CA ASP A 37 -4.85 10.80 -7.99
C ASP A 37 -4.64 9.28 -7.85
N GLN A 38 -5.70 8.53 -7.57
CA GLN A 38 -5.61 7.07 -7.41
C GLN A 38 -5.88 6.30 -8.72
N ARG A 39 -6.23 6.99 -9.82
CA ARG A 39 -6.64 6.35 -11.09
C ARG A 39 -5.53 6.25 -12.12
N GLU A 40 -4.29 6.46 -11.74
CA GLU A 40 -3.17 6.31 -12.65
C GLU A 40 -2.96 4.82 -12.97
N ILE A 41 -3.18 4.44 -14.22
CA ILE A 41 -2.81 3.12 -14.73
C ILE A 41 -1.29 3.11 -14.89
N ASP A 42 -0.62 2.18 -14.22
CA ASP A 42 0.81 1.96 -14.42
C ASP A 42 1.05 1.66 -15.91
N PRO A 43 1.89 2.41 -16.63
CA PRO A 43 2.10 2.22 -18.07
C PRO A 43 2.51 0.80 -18.45
N ARG A 44 3.13 0.04 -17.53
CA ARG A 44 3.50 -1.37 -17.74
C ARG A 44 2.30 -2.31 -17.78
N LEU A 45 1.17 -1.89 -17.21
CA LEU A 45 -0.08 -2.63 -17.11
C LEU A 45 -1.15 -2.14 -18.11
N GLU A 46 -0.82 -1.21 -19.00
CA GLU A 46 -1.78 -0.62 -19.94
C GLU A 46 -2.52 -1.68 -20.78
N ALA A 47 -1.84 -2.78 -21.16
CA ALA A 47 -2.43 -3.89 -21.90
C ALA A 47 -3.57 -4.62 -21.15
N LEU A 48 -3.66 -4.46 -19.84
CA LEU A 48 -4.70 -5.07 -18.98
C LEU A 48 -5.91 -4.17 -18.78
N LYS A 49 -5.92 -2.96 -19.34
CA LYS A 49 -7.00 -1.98 -19.15
C LYS A 49 -8.39 -2.50 -19.49
N ALA A 50 -8.49 -3.37 -20.49
CA ALA A 50 -9.75 -4.00 -20.91
C ALA A 50 -10.42 -4.87 -19.82
N LEU A 51 -9.70 -5.23 -18.74
CA LEU A 51 -10.26 -5.98 -17.61
C LEU A 51 -11.01 -5.09 -16.60
N LEU A 52 -10.98 -3.77 -16.76
CA LEU A 52 -11.63 -2.80 -15.88
C LEU A 52 -12.98 -2.29 -16.43
N GLU A 53 -13.41 -2.79 -17.58
CA GLU A 53 -14.69 -2.47 -18.23
C GLU A 53 -15.86 -3.34 -17.75
#